data_AF-A0A954QKG0-F1
#
_entry.id   AF-A0A954QKG0-F1
#
_cell.length_a   1.000
_cell.length_b   1.000
_cell.length_c   1.000
_cell.angle_alpha   90.00
_cell.angle_beta   90.00
_cell.angle_gamma   90.00
#
_symmetry.space_group_name_H-M   'P 1'
#
loop_
_entity.id
_entity.type
_entity.pdbx_description
1 polymer ?
#
loop_
_entity_poly.entity_id
_entity_poly.type
_entity_poly.pdbx_seq_one_letter_code
_entity_poly.pdbx_strand_id
1 'polypeptide(L)'
;HRLEKAACLSAISKLLENRTELPRRYVVLAELMQSDLEPFKPDSLDEVSRLMESVKVRLGHGRAGARVRKEEDDVIAKLDKLIKDLEDQAAAAAAAAGAASSGGSAPSSPMQDSMPAGGTGPGNVDPKKLGTNIDWGNLPPQEREAALQELGKDLPSHYRDVIEEYFRKLASDKERN
;
A
#
# COMPACT_ATOMS: atom_id res chain seq x y z
N HIS A 1 -11.33 26.65 -2.87
CA HIS A 1 -12.68 26.98 -2.35
C HIS A 1 -12.86 26.00 -1.21
N ARG A 2 -12.87 26.45 0.05
CA ARG A 2 -13.08 25.52 1.16
C ARG A 2 -14.53 25.03 1.07
N LEU A 3 -14.73 23.71 1.10
CA LEU A 3 -16.07 23.13 1.16
C LEU A 3 -16.61 23.40 2.57
N GLU A 4 -17.56 24.32 2.69
CA GLU A 4 -18.23 24.60 3.96
C GLU A 4 -19.30 23.54 4.21
N LYS A 5 -18.86 22.36 4.70
CA LYS A 5 -19.72 21.18 4.90
C LYS A 5 -21.02 21.53 5.63
N ALA A 6 -20.94 22.25 6.75
CA ALA A 6 -22.09 22.58 7.59
C ALA A 6 -23.12 23.45 6.85
N ALA A 7 -22.66 24.47 6.12
CA ALA A 7 -23.53 25.34 5.33
C ALA A 7 -24.22 24.55 4.21
N CYS A 8 -23.47 23.73 3.46
CA CYS A 8 -24.02 22.89 2.41
C CYS A 8 -25.06 21.89 2.93
N LEU A 9 -24.77 21.19 4.03
CA LEU A 9 -25.71 20.24 4.62
C LEU A 9 -27.01 20.94 5.09
N SER A 10 -26.90 22.13 5.68
CA SER A 10 -28.09 22.90 6.08
C SER A 10 -28.93 23.38 4.89
N ALA A 11 -28.30 23.65 3.75
CA ALA A 11 -28.99 24.07 2.53
C ALA A 11 -29.69 22.87 1.87
N ILE A 12 -29.01 21.72 1.84
CA ILE A 12 -29.55 20.46 1.31
C ILE A 12 -30.71 19.98 2.18
N SER A 13 -30.61 20.07 3.51
CA SER A 13 -31.71 19.66 4.40
C SER A 13 -32.98 20.47 4.14
N LYS A 14 -32.86 21.81 4.02
CA LYS A 14 -33.98 22.69 3.65
C LYS A 14 -34.60 22.35 2.30
N LEU A 15 -33.78 21.91 1.34
CA LEU A 15 -34.25 21.52 0.02
C LEU A 15 -35.04 20.20 0.10
N LEU A 16 -34.54 19.23 0.87
CA LEU A 16 -35.20 17.93 1.06
C LEU A 16 -36.47 18.00 1.92
N GLU A 17 -36.58 18.99 2.82
CA GLU A 17 -37.82 19.31 3.53
C GLU A 17 -38.96 19.65 2.56
N ASN A 18 -38.66 20.36 1.46
CA ASN A 18 -39.63 20.77 0.43
C ASN A 18 -39.69 19.79 -0.76
N ARG A 19 -39.34 18.52 -0.57
CA ARG A 19 -39.27 17.50 -1.65
C ARG A 19 -40.56 17.34 -2.46
N THR A 20 -41.71 17.66 -1.88
CA THR A 20 -43.03 17.53 -2.53
C THR A 20 -43.33 18.66 -3.50
N GLU A 21 -42.68 19.82 -3.34
CA GLU A 21 -42.88 21.01 -4.16
C GLU A 21 -41.83 21.12 -5.29
N LEU A 22 -40.75 20.34 -5.20
CA LEU A 22 -39.63 20.41 -6.12
C LEU A 22 -39.72 19.36 -7.25
N PRO A 23 -39.30 19.72 -8.47
CA PRO A 23 -39.11 18.74 -9.54
C PRO A 23 -38.13 17.63 -9.13
N ARG A 24 -38.43 16.37 -9.52
CA ARG A 24 -37.66 15.17 -9.17
C ARG A 24 -36.14 15.30 -9.38
N ARG A 25 -35.71 16.04 -10.41
CA ARG A 25 -34.28 16.22 -10.73
C ARG A 25 -33.51 16.90 -9.60
N TYR A 26 -34.13 17.88 -8.95
CA TYR A 26 -33.49 18.61 -7.84
C TYR A 26 -33.45 17.76 -6.58
N VAL A 27 -34.47 16.95 -6.33
CA VAL A 27 -34.50 16.01 -5.20
C VAL A 27 -33.39 14.98 -5.33
N VAL A 28 -33.26 14.34 -6.49
CA VAL A 28 -32.19 13.35 -6.75
C VAL A 28 -30.81 13.97 -6.64
N LEU A 29 -30.62 15.20 -7.15
CA LEU A 29 -29.35 15.90 -7.03
C LEU A 29 -29.02 16.23 -5.56
N ALA A 30 -30.01 16.64 -4.77
CA ALA A 30 -29.83 16.91 -3.35
C ALA A 30 -29.51 15.65 -2.55
N GLU A 31 -30.17 14.52 -2.83
CA GLU A 31 -29.86 13.21 -2.24
C GLU A 31 -28.42 12.78 -2.58
N LEU A 32 -28.01 12.93 -3.84
CA LEU A 32 -26.65 12.62 -4.27
C LEU A 32 -25.62 13.50 -3.56
N MET A 33 -25.86 14.82 -3.50
CA MET A 33 -24.98 15.74 -2.77
C MET A 33 -24.92 15.46 -1.27
N GLN A 34 -26.04 15.05 -0.65
CA GLN A 34 -26.06 14.63 0.74
C GLN A 34 -25.17 13.40 0.95
N SER A 35 -25.34 12.38 0.10
CA SER A 35 -24.55 11.14 0.18
C SER A 35 -23.05 11.35 -0.05
N ASP A 36 -22.66 12.34 -0.87
CA ASP A 36 -21.26 12.71 -1.09
C ASP A 36 -20.68 13.48 0.12
N LEU A 37 -21.47 14.34 0.75
CA LEU A 37 -21.02 15.18 1.86
C LEU A 37 -21.05 14.50 3.23
N GLU A 38 -21.92 13.52 3.45
CA GLU A 38 -22.01 12.77 4.70
C GLU A 38 -20.67 12.13 5.13
N PRO A 39 -20.01 11.30 4.29
CA PRO A 39 -18.76 10.64 4.62
C PRO A 39 -17.56 11.59 4.66
N PHE A 40 -17.71 12.83 4.19
CA PHE A 40 -16.62 13.81 4.13
C PHE A 40 -16.08 14.11 5.53
N LYS A 41 -14.80 13.79 5.76
CA LYS A 41 -14.08 14.08 7.00
C LYS A 41 -13.02 15.15 6.74
N PRO A 42 -12.91 16.18 7.59
CA PRO A 42 -11.81 17.14 7.49
C PRO A 42 -10.48 16.43 7.69
N ASP A 43 -9.45 16.90 6.99
CA ASP A 43 -8.08 16.35 6.99
C ASP A 43 -7.97 14.88 6.56
N SER A 44 -8.97 14.37 5.84
CA SER A 44 -8.91 13.01 5.28
C SER A 44 -8.24 12.98 3.90
N LEU A 45 -7.82 11.78 3.49
CA LEU A 45 -7.28 11.56 2.14
C LEU A 45 -8.28 11.96 1.03
N ASP A 46 -9.58 11.85 1.29
CA ASP A 46 -10.63 12.30 0.35
C ASP A 46 -10.62 13.82 0.17
N GLU A 47 -10.38 14.59 1.23
CA GLU A 47 -10.26 16.04 1.10
C GLU A 47 -9.01 16.42 0.31
N VAL A 48 -7.89 15.73 0.53
CA VAL A 48 -6.65 15.94 -0.22
C VAL A 48 -6.86 15.64 -1.71
N SER A 49 -7.51 14.53 -2.05
CA SER A 49 -7.77 14.16 -3.45
C SER A 49 -8.62 15.22 -4.17
N ARG A 50 -9.64 15.77 -3.51
CA ARG A 50 -10.48 16.86 -4.03
C ARG A 50 -9.68 18.15 -4.22
N LEU A 51 -8.80 18.49 -3.28
CA LEU A 51 -7.92 19.65 -3.41
C LEU A 51 -6.97 19.50 -4.60
N MET A 52 -6.35 18.33 -4.75
CA MET A 52 -5.46 18.00 -5.88
C MET A 52 -6.17 18.09 -7.23
N GLU A 53 -7.40 17.56 -7.35
CA GLU A 53 -8.19 17.70 -8.59
C GLU A 53 -8.50 19.18 -8.88
N SER A 54 -8.79 19.98 -7.85
CA SER A 54 -9.03 21.42 -8.01
C SER A 54 -7.79 22.19 -8.48
N VAL A 55 -6.61 21.79 -8.00
CA VAL A 55 -5.30 22.32 -8.42
C VAL A 55 -5.07 21.94 -9.88
N LYS A 56 -5.23 20.66 -10.23
CA LYS A 56 -5.09 20.16 -11.60
C LYS A 56 -5.98 20.91 -12.59
N VAL A 57 -7.26 21.11 -12.29
CA VAL A 57 -8.17 21.88 -13.15
C VAL A 57 -7.69 23.32 -13.34
N ARG A 58 -7.18 23.96 -12.28
CA ARG A 58 -6.65 25.33 -12.39
C ARG A 58 -5.37 25.43 -13.18
N LEU A 59 -4.45 24.49 -12.97
CA LEU A 59 -3.21 24.41 -13.74
C LEU A 59 -3.54 24.14 -15.21
N GLY A 60 -4.52 23.28 -15.50
CA GLY A 60 -5.06 23.06 -16.86
C GLY A 60 -5.64 24.31 -17.51
N HIS A 61 -6.16 25.26 -16.71
CA HIS A 61 -6.60 26.58 -17.18
C HIS A 61 -5.49 27.64 -17.19
N GLY A 62 -4.22 27.26 -17.01
CA GLY A 62 -3.08 28.19 -16.98
C GLY A 62 -3.01 29.09 -15.74
N ARG A 63 -3.75 28.77 -14.68
CA ARG A 63 -3.83 29.58 -13.46
C ARG A 63 -2.82 29.09 -12.41
N ALA A 64 -1.54 29.42 -12.56
CA ALA A 64 -0.47 29.07 -11.60
C ALA A 64 -0.17 30.19 -10.56
N GLY A 65 -1.18 30.98 -10.19
CA GLY A 65 -1.02 32.13 -9.30
C GLY A 65 -0.74 31.75 -7.84
N ALA A 66 -0.54 32.77 -6.99
CA ALA A 66 -0.32 32.60 -5.53
C ALA A 66 -1.42 31.79 -4.82
N ARG A 67 -2.65 31.82 -5.35
CA ARG A 67 -3.77 31.03 -4.81
C ARG A 67 -3.58 29.53 -5.00
N VAL A 68 -3.02 29.09 -6.14
CA VAL A 68 -2.80 27.66 -6.41
C VAL A 68 -1.63 27.14 -5.60
N ARG A 69 -0.55 27.93 -5.50
CA ARG A 69 0.57 27.61 -4.61
C ARG A 69 0.15 27.40 -3.15
N LYS A 70 -0.73 28.27 -2.62
CA LYS A 70 -1.30 28.07 -1.28
C LYS A 70 -2.12 26.77 -1.16
N GLU A 71 -2.88 26.42 -2.19
CA GLU A 71 -3.64 25.16 -2.20
C GLU A 71 -2.72 23.93 -2.30
N GLU A 72 -1.60 24.04 -3.01
CA GLU A 72 -0.54 23.02 -3.05
C GLU A 72 0.17 22.89 -1.70
N ASP A 73 0.52 24.01 -1.05
CA ASP A 73 1.12 24.03 0.30
C ASP A 73 0.16 23.42 1.34
N ASP A 74 -1.14 23.75 1.26
CA ASP A 74 -2.18 23.16 2.11
C ASP A 74 -2.29 21.63 1.91
N VAL A 75 -2.12 21.14 0.67
CA VAL A 75 -2.10 19.70 0.36
C VAL A 75 -0.89 19.03 1.00
N ILE A 76 0.30 19.62 0.88
CA ILE A 76 1.53 19.09 1.48
C ILE A 76 1.37 19.01 3.01
N ALA A 77 0.93 20.10 3.65
CA ALA A 77 0.74 20.14 5.09
C ALA A 77 -0.25 19.08 5.61
N LYS A 78 -1.32 18.79 4.85
CA LYS A 78 -2.29 17.74 5.20
C LYS A 78 -1.72 16.33 5.02
N LEU A 79 -0.95 16.11 3.96
CA LEU A 79 -0.27 14.83 3.75
C LEU A 79 0.77 14.57 4.84
N ASP A 80 1.55 15.58 5.21
CA ASP A 80 2.52 15.47 6.31
C ASP A 80 1.84 15.12 7.63
N LYS A 81 0.69 15.73 7.93
CA LYS A 81 -0.12 15.39 9.10
C LYS A 81 -0.61 13.94 9.05
N LEU A 82 -1.11 13.48 7.91
CA LEU A 82 -1.56 12.09 7.74
C LEU A 82 -0.42 11.08 7.89
N ILE A 83 0.76 11.38 7.34
CA ILE A 83 1.95 10.54 7.49
C ILE A 83 2.31 10.45 8.97
N LYS A 84 2.35 11.58 9.67
CA LYS A 84 2.65 11.62 11.10
C LYS A 84 1.66 10.81 11.93
N ASP A 85 0.36 10.97 11.69
CA ASP A 85 -0.68 10.22 12.40
C ASP A 85 -0.54 8.70 12.16
N LEU A 86 -0.13 8.28 10.95
CA LEU A 86 0.11 6.87 10.62
C LEU A 86 1.42 6.34 11.24
N GLU A 87 2.47 7.14 11.27
CA GLU A 87 3.73 6.80 11.95
C GLU A 87 3.52 6.62 13.46
N ASP A 88 2.75 7.52 14.09
CA ASP A 88 2.37 7.43 15.51
C ASP A 88 1.54 6.17 15.78
N GLN A 89 0.59 5.82 14.89
CA GLN A 89 -0.17 4.57 14.98
C GLN A 89 0.72 3.33 14.85
N ALA A 90 1.68 3.34 13.91
CA ALA A 90 2.62 2.24 13.73
C ALA A 90 3.56 2.07 14.93
N ALA A 91 4.05 3.18 15.50
CA ALA A 91 4.88 3.17 16.70
C ALA A 91 4.09 2.64 17.93
N ALA A 92 2.83 3.03 18.08
CA ALA A 92 1.96 2.51 19.13
C ALA A 92 1.67 1.00 18.96
N ALA A 93 1.45 0.53 17.74
CA ALA A 93 1.29 -0.89 17.44
C ALA A 93 2.57 -1.70 17.73
N ALA A 94 3.74 -1.16 17.42
CA ALA A 94 5.03 -1.78 17.73
C ALA A 94 5.28 -1.86 19.26
N ALA A 95 4.89 -0.83 20.01
CA ALA A 95 5.00 -0.83 21.48
C ALA A 95 4.05 -1.86 22.14
N ALA A 96 2.85 -2.06 21.60
CA ALA A 96 1.91 -3.09 22.07
C ALA A 96 2.40 -4.52 21.77
N ALA A 97 3.11 -4.73 20.66
CA ALA A 97 3.73 -6.02 20.33
C ALA A 97 4.95 -6.35 21.22
N GLY A 98 5.61 -5.34 21.82
CA GLY A 98 6.74 -5.52 22.73
C GLY A 98 6.37 -6.09 24.10
N ALA A 99 5.12 -5.92 24.55
CA ALA A 99 4.64 -6.36 25.87
C ALA A 99 4.18 -7.83 25.94
N ALA A 100 4.14 -8.56 24.82
CA ALA A 100 3.77 -9.97 24.77
C ALA A 100 4.94 -10.94 24.53
N SER A 101 6.19 -10.45 24.52
CA SER A 101 7.37 -11.25 24.10
C SER A 101 8.13 -11.96 25.24
N SER A 102 7.61 -11.97 26.47
CA SER A 102 8.15 -12.80 27.55
C SER A 102 7.39 -14.13 27.68
N GLY A 103 7.58 -15.04 26.73
CA GLY A 103 7.07 -16.41 26.89
C GLY A 103 7.11 -17.21 25.62
N GLY A 104 8.12 -18.06 25.49
CA GLY A 104 8.18 -19.05 24.41
C GLY A 104 6.88 -19.85 24.37
N SER A 105 6.22 -19.87 23.21
CA SER A 105 5.08 -20.74 22.95
C SER A 105 4.96 -20.94 21.45
N ALA A 106 5.12 -22.19 21.03
CA ALA A 106 4.69 -22.64 19.72
C ALA A 106 3.20 -22.30 19.57
N PRO A 107 2.77 -21.66 18.46
CA PRO A 107 1.37 -21.30 18.28
C PRO A 107 0.53 -22.59 18.11
N SER A 108 -0.40 -22.81 19.04
CA SER A 108 -1.32 -23.95 19.04
C SER A 108 -2.62 -23.67 18.28
N SER A 109 -2.73 -22.51 17.62
CA SER A 109 -3.92 -22.12 16.85
C SER A 109 -3.56 -21.18 15.69
N PRO A 110 -4.19 -21.34 14.52
CA PRO A 110 -3.96 -20.47 13.36
C PRO A 110 -4.50 -19.06 13.62
N MET A 111 -3.83 -18.06 13.03
CA MET A 111 -4.26 -16.65 13.12
C MET A 111 -5.62 -16.45 12.42
N GLN A 112 -6.53 -15.74 13.09
CA GLN A 112 -7.86 -15.43 12.53
C GLN A 112 -7.79 -14.43 11.37
N ASP A 113 -6.79 -13.54 11.36
CA ASP A 113 -6.59 -12.53 10.32
C ASP A 113 -5.19 -12.62 9.70
N SER A 114 -5.10 -12.41 8.38
CA SER A 114 -3.85 -12.43 7.62
C SER A 114 -3.07 -11.13 7.81
N MET A 115 -2.43 -10.98 8.96
CA MET A 115 -1.46 -9.91 9.20
C MET A 115 -0.03 -10.47 9.15
N PRO A 116 0.98 -9.67 8.72
CA PRO A 116 2.37 -10.07 8.80
C PRO A 116 2.70 -10.39 10.25
N ALA A 117 2.85 -11.67 10.56
CA ALA A 117 3.28 -12.11 11.88
C ALA A 117 4.72 -11.62 12.06
N GLY A 118 4.91 -10.60 12.90
CA GLY A 118 6.19 -9.91 13.12
C GLY A 118 7.28 -10.76 13.78
N GLY A 119 7.25 -12.08 13.63
CA GLY A 119 8.26 -13.00 14.12
C GLY A 119 9.41 -13.15 13.12
N THR A 120 10.62 -12.89 13.56
CA THR A 120 11.84 -13.33 12.87
C THR A 120 12.08 -14.81 13.19
N GLY A 121 11.52 -15.70 12.37
CA GLY A 121 11.90 -17.12 12.40
C GLY A 121 13.35 -17.29 11.91
N PRO A 122 14.06 -18.36 12.30
CA PRO A 122 15.46 -18.61 11.93
C PRO A 122 15.72 -18.83 10.41
N GLY A 123 14.75 -18.54 9.54
CA GLY A 123 14.87 -18.73 8.09
C GLY A 123 14.99 -20.19 7.66
N ASN A 124 14.81 -21.15 8.57
CA ASN A 124 14.78 -22.57 8.25
C ASN A 124 13.45 -22.90 7.60
N VAL A 125 13.42 -22.83 6.26
CA VAL A 125 12.36 -23.38 5.44
C VAL A 125 12.62 -24.88 5.24
N ASP A 126 11.61 -25.72 5.51
CA ASP A 126 11.70 -27.14 5.15
C ASP A 126 11.70 -27.27 3.62
N PRO A 127 12.75 -27.85 3.02
CA PRO A 127 12.79 -28.02 1.57
C PRO A 127 11.67 -28.95 1.15
N LYS A 128 10.70 -28.41 0.40
CA LYS A 128 9.64 -29.19 -0.23
C LYS A 128 10.31 -30.15 -1.23
N LYS A 129 10.11 -31.46 -1.08
CA LYS A 129 10.57 -32.46 -2.05
C LYS A 129 9.79 -32.32 -3.35
N LEU A 130 10.27 -31.46 -4.25
CA LEU A 130 9.77 -31.34 -5.61
C LEU A 130 10.40 -32.48 -6.42
N GLY A 131 9.60 -33.17 -7.25
CA GLY A 131 10.05 -34.32 -8.02
C GLY A 131 11.20 -33.98 -8.98
N THR A 132 11.99 -35.00 -9.34
CA THR A 132 13.29 -34.93 -10.04
C THR A 132 13.32 -34.15 -11.36
N ASN A 133 12.17 -33.77 -11.91
CA ASN A 133 12.03 -33.12 -13.23
C ASN A 133 11.59 -31.65 -13.18
N ILE A 134 11.40 -31.06 -12.00
CA ILE A 134 10.98 -29.65 -11.83
C ILE A 134 11.96 -28.93 -10.91
N ASP A 135 13.25 -29.14 -11.13
CA ASP A 135 14.29 -28.42 -10.41
C ASP A 135 15.25 -27.81 -11.42
N TRP A 136 15.00 -26.54 -11.74
CA TRP A 136 15.81 -25.72 -12.64
C TRP A 136 17.26 -25.56 -12.15
N GLY A 137 17.57 -25.98 -10.91
CA GLY A 137 18.92 -26.03 -10.34
C GLY A 137 19.69 -27.34 -10.55
N ASN A 138 19.06 -28.41 -11.06
CA ASN A 138 19.69 -29.73 -11.23
C ASN A 138 20.10 -30.03 -12.67
N LEU A 139 20.59 -29.03 -13.41
CA LEU A 139 21.11 -29.23 -14.76
C LEU A 139 22.42 -30.06 -14.72
N PRO A 140 22.62 -31.00 -15.66
CA PRO A 140 23.90 -31.67 -15.86
C PRO A 140 25.05 -30.65 -15.98
N PRO A 141 26.27 -31.00 -15.53
CA PRO A 141 27.39 -30.05 -15.45
C PRO A 141 27.72 -29.38 -16.79
N GLN A 142 27.59 -30.11 -17.91
CA GLN A 142 27.83 -29.55 -19.25
C GLN A 142 26.80 -28.49 -19.67
N GLU A 143 25.52 -28.73 -19.40
CA GLU A 143 24.44 -27.79 -19.75
C GLU A 143 24.48 -26.54 -18.85
N ARG A 144 24.94 -26.71 -17.60
CA ARG A 144 25.14 -25.62 -16.64
C ARG A 144 26.21 -24.63 -17.10
N GLU A 145 27.34 -25.13 -17.57
CA GLU A 145 28.42 -24.28 -18.06
C GLU A 145 28.01 -23.52 -19.33
N ALA A 146 27.28 -24.17 -20.24
CA ALA A 146 26.70 -23.52 -21.42
C ALA A 146 25.72 -22.40 -21.03
N ALA A 147 24.80 -22.68 -20.09
CA ALA A 147 23.85 -21.68 -19.59
C ALA A 147 24.55 -20.49 -18.90
N LEU A 148 25.64 -20.73 -18.16
CA LEU A 148 26.44 -19.66 -17.54
C LEU A 148 27.17 -18.81 -18.59
N GLN A 149 27.66 -19.40 -19.67
CA GLN A 149 28.30 -18.67 -20.77
C GLN A 149 27.30 -17.82 -21.57
N GLU A 150 26.07 -18.29 -21.74
CA GLU A 150 25.00 -17.50 -22.37
C GLU A 150 24.53 -16.37 -21.45
N LEU A 151 24.27 -16.67 -20.17
CA LEU A 151 23.82 -15.69 -19.19
C LEU A 151 24.86 -14.58 -18.96
N GLY A 152 26.16 -14.91 -19.01
CA GLY A 152 27.25 -13.95 -18.87
C GLY A 152 27.38 -12.93 -20.01
N LYS A 153 26.68 -13.13 -21.14
CA LYS A 153 26.64 -12.14 -22.25
C LYS A 153 25.69 -10.99 -21.96
N ASP A 154 24.60 -11.25 -21.25
CA ASP A 154 23.50 -10.31 -21.05
C ASP A 154 23.36 -9.80 -19.60
N LEU A 155 23.99 -10.47 -18.62
CA LEU A 155 23.80 -10.19 -17.20
C LEU A 155 25.00 -9.48 -16.54
N PRO A 156 24.78 -8.41 -15.76
CA PRO A 156 25.84 -7.73 -15.01
C PRO A 156 26.60 -8.65 -14.05
N SER A 157 27.89 -8.37 -13.83
CA SER A 157 28.84 -9.23 -13.11
C SER A 157 28.45 -9.60 -11.67
N HIS A 158 27.66 -8.77 -10.97
CA HIS A 158 27.28 -9.00 -9.57
C HIS A 158 26.29 -10.16 -9.38
N TYR A 159 25.58 -10.58 -10.44
CA TYR A 159 24.73 -11.77 -10.36
C TYR A 159 25.52 -13.08 -10.42
N ARG A 160 26.77 -13.04 -10.89
CA ARG A 160 27.63 -14.22 -10.96
C ARG A 160 27.92 -14.79 -9.59
N ASP A 161 28.28 -13.94 -8.64
CA ASP A 161 28.67 -14.35 -7.29
C ASP A 161 27.50 -15.04 -6.56
N VAL A 162 26.29 -14.50 -6.70
CA VAL A 162 25.06 -15.05 -6.10
C VAL A 162 24.70 -16.42 -6.70
N ILE A 163 24.88 -16.57 -8.02
CA ILE A 163 24.60 -17.83 -8.72
C ILE A 163 25.65 -18.91 -8.33
N GLU A 164 26.92 -18.54 -8.22
CA GLU A 164 27.99 -19.44 -7.79
C GLU A 164 27.78 -19.92 -6.35
N GLU A 165 27.37 -19.03 -5.43
CA GLU A 165 27.03 -19.40 -4.05
C GLU A 165 25.85 -20.37 -3.97
N TYR A 166 24.79 -20.12 -4.77
CA TYR A 166 23.63 -21.01 -4.83
C TYR A 166 24.02 -22.41 -5.32
N PHE A 167 24.82 -22.52 -6.38
CA PHE A 167 25.26 -23.82 -6.89
C PHE A 167 26.24 -24.55 -5.96
N ARG A 168 27.12 -23.82 -5.24
CA ARG A 168 27.95 -24.43 -4.19
C ARG A 168 27.10 -25.04 -3.08
N LYS A 169 26.05 -24.34 -2.65
CA LYS A 169 25.13 -24.83 -1.62
C LYS A 169 24.38 -26.08 -2.09
N LEU A 170 23.86 -26.08 -3.32
CA LEU A 170 23.22 -27.25 -3.93
C LEU A 170 24.16 -28.47 -4.02
N ALA A 171 25.43 -28.27 -4.39
CA ALA A 171 26.40 -29.36 -4.44
C ALA A 171 26.66 -29.95 -3.04
N SER A 172 26.80 -29.08 -2.02
CA SER A 172 26.99 -29.52 -0.63
C SER A 172 25.77 -30.24 -0.06
N ASP A 173 24.56 -29.88 -0.49
CA ASP A 173 23.31 -30.55 -0.08
C ASP A 173 23.10 -31.90 -0.79
N LYS A 174 23.67 -32.09 -2.00
CA LYS A 174 23.70 -33.39 -2.69
C LYS A 174 24.65 -34.39 -2.03
N GLU A 175 25.74 -33.92 -1.42
CA GLU A 175 26.68 -34.79 -0.68
C GLU A 175 26.16 -35.19 0.72
N ARG A 176 25.14 -34.49 1.23
CA ARG A 176 24.54 -34.72 2.56
C ARG A 176 23.28 -35.61 2.55
N ASN A 177 22.80 -36.03 1.38
CA ASN A 177 21.70 -37.00 1.20
C ASN A 177 22.19 -38.25 0.50
#